data_AF-A0A1Z4RXS2-F1
#
_entry.id   AF-A0A1Z4RXS2-F1
#
_cell.length_a   1.000
_cell.length_b   1.000
_cell.length_c   1.000
_cell.angle_alpha   90.00
_cell.angle_beta   90.00
_cell.angle_gamma   90.00
#
_symmetry.space_group_name_H-M   'P 1'
#
loop_
_entity.id
_entity.type
_entity.pdbx_description
1 polymer ?
#
loop_
_entity_poly.entity_id
_entity_poly.type
_entity_poly.pdbx_seq_one_letter_code
_entity_poly.pdbx_strand_id
1 'polypeptide(L)'
;MVIRDCVSRHGRVGILKDWLTQAYRQALHESASTLRERHWQPYAPSISKCIQIAAEAIEGEKAFQFESGELSLLRQKLGLSGASSSINSSSNLPVTATSKKKTKSRPGVRQPSRDAIGET
;
A
#
# COMPACT_ATOMS: atom_id res chain seq x y z
N MET A 1 28.91 9.27 5.06
CA MET A 1 28.32 7.95 4.75
C MET A 1 27.20 7.63 5.74
N VAL A 2 26.11 8.41 5.71
CA VAL A 2 24.94 8.24 6.62
C VAL A 2 23.62 8.48 5.88
N ILE A 3 23.67 9.27 4.79
CA ILE A 3 22.48 9.67 4.04
C ILE A 3 21.97 8.58 3.07
N ARG A 4 22.85 7.71 2.54
CA ARG A 4 22.45 6.64 1.61
C ARG A 4 21.56 5.57 2.26
N ASP A 5 21.76 5.28 3.54
CA ASP A 5 21.02 4.22 4.23
C ASP A 5 19.66 4.65 4.76
N CYS A 6 19.50 5.93 5.10
CA CYS A 6 18.26 6.45 5.66
C CYS A 6 17.09 6.43 4.66
N VAL A 7 17.40 6.58 3.36
CA VAL A 7 16.40 6.70 2.29
C VAL A 7 15.97 5.32 1.74
N SER A 8 16.84 4.31 1.81
CA SER A 8 16.62 3.04 1.11
C SER A 8 15.67 2.06 1.81
N ARG A 9 15.35 2.26 3.09
CA ARG A 9 14.61 1.25 3.89
C ARG A 9 13.15 1.62 4.19
N HIS A 10 12.80 2.90 4.23
CA HIS A 10 11.46 3.33 4.66
C HIS A 10 10.94 4.50 3.84
N GLY A 11 10.23 4.18 2.75
CA GLY A 11 9.01 4.84 2.27
C GLY A 11 8.89 6.38 2.19
N ARG A 12 9.95 7.17 2.34
CA ARG A 12 9.88 8.64 2.27
C ARG A 12 10.45 9.18 0.98
N VAL A 13 9.77 8.79 -0.08
CA VAL A 13 9.96 9.34 -1.43
C VAL A 13 9.81 10.87 -1.41
N GLY A 14 8.95 11.44 -0.54
CA GLY A 14 8.72 12.88 -0.46
C GLY A 14 9.96 13.70 -0.11
N ILE A 15 10.69 13.33 0.95
CA ILE A 15 11.88 14.08 1.38
C ILE A 15 13.01 13.97 0.35
N LEU A 16 13.20 12.78 -0.22
CA LEU A 16 14.16 12.58 -1.31
C LEU A 16 13.77 13.39 -2.55
N LYS A 17 12.50 13.36 -2.94
CA LYS A 17 11.96 14.08 -4.08
C LYS A 17 12.17 15.58 -3.91
N ASP A 18 11.82 16.13 -2.75
CA ASP A 18 11.97 17.56 -2.47
C ASP A 18 13.43 17.97 -2.51
N TRP A 19 14.31 17.12 -1.98
CA TRP A 19 15.75 17.34 -2.01
C TRP A 19 16.32 17.33 -3.42
N LEU A 20 16.01 16.31 -4.22
CA LEU A 20 16.41 16.23 -5.63
C LEU A 20 15.83 17.37 -6.46
N THR A 21 14.60 17.78 -6.17
CA THR A 21 13.95 18.90 -6.87
C THR A 21 14.68 20.21 -6.59
N GLN A 22 15.07 20.48 -5.34
CA GLN A 22 15.82 21.68 -4.98
C GLN A 22 17.22 21.67 -5.62
N ALA A 23 17.92 20.55 -5.55
CA ALA A 23 19.23 20.39 -6.18
C ALA A 23 19.18 20.55 -7.70
N TYR A 24 18.13 20.03 -8.34
CA TYR A 24 17.91 20.17 -9.78
C TYR A 24 17.63 21.63 -10.17
N ARG A 25 16.80 22.35 -9.40
CA ARG A 25 16.56 23.78 -9.62
C ARG A 25 17.84 24.59 -9.51
N GLN A 26 18.71 24.28 -8.55
CA GLN A 26 20.00 24.92 -8.40
C GLN A 26 20.93 24.62 -9.59
N ALA A 27 20.99 23.37 -10.04
CA ALA A 27 21.79 22.99 -11.20
C ALA A 27 21.31 23.67 -12.50
N LEU A 28 20.00 23.85 -12.68
CA LEU A 28 19.43 24.61 -13.79
C LEU A 28 19.80 26.09 -13.72
N HIS A 29 19.75 26.70 -12.54
CA HIS A 29 20.15 28.10 -12.35
C HIS A 29 21.62 28.31 -12.74
N GLU A 30 22.49 27.35 -12.42
CA GLU A 30 23.90 27.35 -12.79
C GLU A 30 24.17 26.87 -14.22
N SER A 31 23.14 26.54 -15.01
CA SER A 31 23.26 25.92 -16.34
C SER A 31 24.18 24.69 -16.38
N ALA A 32 24.23 23.94 -15.28
CA ALA A 32 25.10 22.79 -15.13
C ALA A 32 24.52 21.56 -15.84
N SER A 33 25.33 20.89 -16.66
CA SER A 33 24.94 19.66 -17.36
C SER A 33 24.88 18.43 -16.44
N THR A 34 25.43 18.50 -15.23
CA THR A 34 25.52 17.37 -14.30
C THR A 34 25.30 17.82 -12.87
N LEU A 35 24.47 17.09 -12.14
CA LEU A 35 24.27 17.23 -10.70
C LEU A 35 25.54 16.79 -9.95
N ARG A 36 26.18 17.72 -9.22
CA ARG A 36 27.38 17.49 -8.41
C ARG A 36 27.07 17.74 -6.93
N GLU A 37 27.92 17.23 -6.04
CA GLU A 37 27.76 17.34 -4.56
C GLU A 37 27.37 18.73 -4.08
N ARG A 38 28.04 19.75 -4.61
CA ARG A 38 27.75 21.17 -4.35
C ARG A 38 26.29 21.60 -4.55
N HIS A 39 25.52 20.96 -5.42
CA HIS A 39 24.13 21.35 -5.69
C HIS A 39 23.12 20.76 -4.69
N TRP A 40 23.43 19.63 -4.05
CA TRP A 40 22.50 18.95 -3.13
C TRP A 40 22.96 18.97 -1.67
N GLN A 41 24.25 19.11 -1.40
CA GLN A 41 24.78 19.21 -0.04
C GLN A 41 24.12 20.31 0.83
N PRO A 42 23.81 21.52 0.32
CA PRO A 42 23.18 22.58 1.14
C PRO A 42 21.76 22.24 1.58
N TYR A 43 21.06 21.43 0.79
CA TYR A 43 19.67 21.03 1.02
C TYR A 43 19.57 19.70 1.77
N ALA A 44 20.71 19.10 2.15
CA ALA A 44 20.73 17.87 2.91
C ALA A 44 20.15 18.11 4.32
N PRO A 45 19.22 17.26 4.79
CA PRO A 45 18.69 17.39 6.14
C PRO A 45 19.78 17.19 7.19
N SER A 46 19.68 17.94 8.30
CA SER A 46 20.61 17.79 9.43
C SER A 46 20.52 16.38 10.04
N ILE A 47 21.59 15.97 10.74
CA ILE A 47 21.63 14.66 11.42
C ILE A 47 20.46 14.52 12.39
N SER A 48 20.15 15.56 13.16
CA SER A 48 18.99 15.57 14.07
C SER A 48 17.68 15.36 13.33
N LYS A 49 17.51 15.98 12.16
CA LYS A 49 16.30 15.79 11.34
C LYS A 49 16.23 14.36 10.80
N CYS A 50 17.35 13.76 10.39
CA CYS A 50 17.42 12.35 9.98
C CYS A 50 17.05 11.38 11.11
N ILE A 51 17.45 11.66 12.35
CA ILE A 51 17.10 10.86 13.53
C ILE A 51 15.60 10.95 13.81
N GLN A 52 15.05 12.17 13.83
CA GLN A 52 13.61 12.39 13.99
C GLN A 52 12.82 11.65 12.91
N ILE A 53 13.27 11.80 11.66
CA ILE A 53 12.75 11.10 10.50
C ILE A 53 12.73 9.59 10.79
N ALA A 54 13.85 8.98 11.17
CA ALA A 54 13.91 7.56 11.47
C ALA A 54 12.93 7.15 12.59
N ALA A 55 12.82 7.94 13.66
CA ALA A 55 11.90 7.67 14.76
C ALA A 55 10.42 7.67 14.31
N GLU A 56 10.00 8.70 13.56
CA GLU A 56 8.63 8.81 13.02
C GLU A 56 8.28 7.63 12.11
N ALA A 57 9.24 7.14 11.31
CA ALA A 57 9.01 5.99 10.44
C ALA A 57 8.81 4.70 11.23
N ILE A 58 9.62 4.48 12.27
CA ILE A 58 9.49 3.32 13.16
C ILE A 58 8.15 3.37 13.90
N GLU A 59 7.74 4.54 14.38
CA GLU A 59 6.46 4.73 15.05
C GLU A 59 5.27 4.49 14.11
N GLY A 60 5.32 5.02 12.89
CA GLY A 60 4.30 4.77 11.86
C GLY A 60 4.20 3.30 11.48
N GLU A 61 5.34 2.59 11.39
CA GLU A 61 5.36 1.14 11.13
C GLU A 61 4.74 0.36 12.30
N LYS A 62 5.05 0.73 13.55
CA LYS A 62 4.41 0.14 14.74
C LYS A 62 2.90 0.38 14.76
N ALA A 63 2.45 1.59 14.45
CA ALA A 63 1.03 1.93 14.40
C ALA A 63 0.26 1.20 13.29
N PHE A 64 0.94 0.76 12.23
CA PHE A 64 0.35 -0.02 11.15
C PHE A 64 0.32 -1.54 11.44
N GLN A 65 1.06 -2.01 12.45
CA GLN A 65 0.97 -3.41 12.87
C GLN A 65 -0.32 -3.63 13.65
N PHE A 66 -1.30 -4.26 13.01
CA PHE A 66 -2.55 -4.67 13.65
C PHE A 66 -2.30 -5.90 14.52
N GLU A 67 -2.80 -5.87 15.75
CA GLU A 67 -2.90 -7.09 16.55
C GLU A 67 -4.00 -7.99 15.98
N SER A 68 -3.77 -9.31 15.97
CA SER A 68 -4.72 -10.29 15.43
C SER A 68 -6.11 -10.21 16.09
N GLY A 69 -6.17 -9.73 17.34
CA GLY A 69 -7.42 -9.44 18.06
C GLY A 69 -8.22 -8.26 17.49
N GLU A 70 -7.56 -7.23 16.98
CA GLU A 70 -8.22 -6.04 16.41
C GLU A 70 -8.89 -6.35 15.06
N LEU A 71 -8.26 -7.23 14.25
CA LEU A 71 -8.86 -7.71 13.01
C LEU A 71 -10.11 -8.56 13.27
N SER A 72 -10.09 -9.37 14.33
CA SER A 72 -11.26 -10.14 14.79
C SER A 72 -12.41 -9.21 15.20
N LEU A 73 -12.12 -8.20 16.03
CA LEU A 73 -13.09 -7.21 16.47
C LEU A 73 -13.65 -6.38 15.31
N LEU A 74 -12.79 -6.00 14.36
CA LEU A 74 -13.20 -5.29 13.14
C LEU A 74 -14.14 -6.16 12.30
N ARG A 75 -13.81 -7.44 12.10
CA ARG A 75 -14.70 -8.39 11.40
C ARG A 75 -16.03 -8.56 12.12
N GLN A 76 -16.03 -8.59 13.45
CA GLN A 76 -17.26 -8.62 14.24
C GLN A 76 -18.11 -7.37 14.03
N LYS A 77 -17.51 -6.18 14.11
CA LYS A 77 -18.21 -4.90 13.89
C LYS A 77 -18.76 -4.76 12.47
N LEU A 78 -18.05 -5.30 11.47
CA LEU A 78 -18.49 -5.32 10.07
C LEU A 78 -19.52 -6.43 9.77
N GLY A 79 -19.91 -7.24 10.76
CA GLY A 79 -20.84 -8.36 10.56
C GLY A 79 -20.26 -9.55 9.78
N LEU A 80 -18.93 -9.59 9.61
CA LEU A 80 -18.18 -10.62 8.88
C LEU A 80 -17.72 -11.77 9.77
N SER A 81 -18.09 -11.77 11.06
CA SER A 81 -17.67 -12.77 12.06
C SER A 81 -18.03 -14.22 11.72
N GLY A 82 -18.92 -14.46 10.76
CA GLY A 82 -19.33 -15.80 10.30
C GLY A 82 -18.60 -16.29 9.06
N ALA A 83 -17.85 -15.45 8.36
CA ALA A 83 -17.03 -15.86 7.22
C ALA A 83 -15.68 -16.36 7.72
N SER A 84 -15.71 -17.48 8.45
CA SER A 84 -14.56 -18.38 8.42
C SER A 84 -14.44 -18.81 6.96
N SER A 85 -13.59 -18.11 6.22
CA SER A 85 -13.05 -18.61 4.97
C SER A 85 -12.34 -19.90 5.33
N SER A 86 -13.09 -21.00 5.22
CA SER A 86 -12.57 -22.34 5.01
C SER A 86 -11.71 -22.28 3.75
N ILE A 87 -10.47 -21.79 3.90
CA ILE A 87 -9.36 -22.15 3.04
C ILE A 87 -8.96 -23.55 3.52
N ASN A 88 -9.85 -24.51 3.30
CA ASN A 88 -9.53 -25.92 3.39
C ASN A 88 -9.71 -26.49 2.00
N SER A 89 -8.56 -26.84 1.42
CA SER A 89 -8.38 -27.86 0.39
C SER A 89 -9.18 -27.66 -0.90
N SER A 90 -8.54 -26.98 -1.87
CA SER A 90 -8.68 -27.35 -3.30
C SER A 90 -8.24 -28.80 -3.49
N SER A 91 -9.13 -29.71 -3.12
CA SER A 91 -9.14 -31.08 -3.60
C SER A 91 -9.75 -31.03 -5.00
N ASN A 92 -8.94 -31.44 -5.97
CA ASN A 92 -9.35 -31.71 -7.34
C ASN A 92 -10.54 -32.67 -7.36
N LEU A 93 -11.73 -32.23 -7.72
CA LEU A 93 -12.79 -33.11 -8.24
C LEU A 93 -13.72 -32.37 -9.23
N PRO A 94 -14.28 -33.10 -10.21
CA PRO A 94 -14.57 -32.57 -11.54
C PRO A 94 -15.94 -31.91 -11.65
N VAL A 95 -16.01 -30.99 -12.62
CA VAL A 95 -17.21 -30.38 -13.19
C VAL A 95 -18.34 -31.41 -13.30
N THR A 96 -19.33 -31.31 -12.42
CA THR A 96 -20.63 -31.93 -12.65
C THR A 96 -21.65 -30.84 -12.79
N ALA A 97 -22.09 -30.66 -14.04
CA ALA A 97 -23.19 -29.80 -14.42
C ALA A 97 -24.43 -30.16 -13.60
N THR A 98 -24.74 -29.37 -12.58
CA THR A 98 -25.99 -29.50 -11.83
C THR A 98 -27.02 -28.56 -12.44
N SER A 99 -28.14 -29.17 -12.82
CA SER A 99 -29.28 -28.58 -13.48
C SER A 99 -29.79 -27.34 -12.73
N LYS A 100 -29.85 -26.22 -13.44
CA LYS A 100 -30.40 -24.96 -12.95
C LYS A 100 -31.89 -25.16 -12.60
N LYS A 101 -32.22 -25.35 -11.31
CA LYS A 101 -33.59 -25.22 -10.83
C LYS A 101 -34.05 -23.78 -11.09
N LYS A 102 -35.00 -23.60 -12.00
CA LYS A 102 -35.67 -22.32 -12.24
C LYS A 102 -36.47 -21.95 -10.99
N THR A 103 -35.89 -21.16 -10.10
CA THR A 103 -36.64 -20.50 -9.03
C THR A 103 -37.58 -19.48 -9.68
N LYS A 104 -38.84 -19.46 -9.26
CA LYS A 104 -39.83 -18.47 -9.74
C LYS A 104 -39.40 -17.09 -9.24
N SER A 105 -38.60 -16.38 -10.03
CA SER A 105 -38.15 -15.03 -9.69
C SER A 105 -39.32 -14.06 -9.84
N ARG A 106 -39.48 -13.15 -8.85
CA ARG A 106 -40.43 -12.05 -8.96
C ARG A 106 -39.96 -11.10 -10.07
N PRO A 107 -40.83 -10.70 -11.01
CA PRO A 107 -40.49 -9.69 -12.00
C PRO A 107 -39.95 -8.42 -11.30
N GLY A 108 -38.80 -7.93 -11.75
CA GLY A 108 -38.14 -6.73 -11.19
C GLY A 108 -37.11 -6.99 -10.07
N VAL A 109 -36.98 -8.21 -9.55
CA VAL A 109 -35.98 -8.53 -8.52
C VAL A 109 -34.78 -9.22 -9.15
N ARG A 110 -33.62 -8.54 -9.16
CA ARG A 110 -32.33 -9.13 -9.56
C ARG A 110 -31.78 -10.00 -8.44
N GLN A 111 -31.06 -11.07 -8.79
CA GLN A 111 -30.32 -11.85 -7.80
C GLN A 111 -29.14 -11.04 -7.26
N PRO A 112 -28.79 -11.16 -5.97
CA PRO A 112 -27.60 -10.53 -5.39
C PRO A 112 -26.35 -11.29 -5.82
N SER A 113 -26.00 -11.20 -7.11
CA SER A 113 -24.77 -11.75 -7.67
C SER A 113 -23.97 -10.63 -8.33
N ARG A 114 -22.64 -10.72 -8.27
CA ARG A 114 -21.77 -9.78 -8.97
C ARG A 114 -21.94 -9.96 -10.47
N ASP A 115 -22.21 -8.87 -11.18
CA ASP A 115 -22.25 -8.87 -12.64
C ASP A 115 -20.84 -9.14 -13.19
N ALA A 116 -20.77 -9.96 -14.24
CA ALA A 116 -19.52 -10.16 -14.96
C ALA A 116 -19.14 -8.83 -15.65
N ILE A 117 -17.93 -8.34 -15.38
CA ILE A 117 -17.42 -7.09 -15.95
C ILE A 117 -16.30 -7.46 -16.92
N GLY A 118 -16.56 -7.34 -18.22
CA GLY A 118 -15.58 -7.46 -19.31
C GLY A 118 -15.11 -8.88 -19.65
N GLU A 119 -15.28 -9.26 -20.91
CA GLU A 119 -14.28 -10.06 -21.64
C GLU A 119 -13.65 -9.13 -22.67
N THR A 120 -12.35 -8.92 -22.57
CA THR A 120 -11.50 -8.43 -23.66
C THR A 120 -10.21 -9.22 -23.62
#